data_AF-A0A7X9HHH2-F1
#
_entry.id   AF-A0A7X9HHH2-F1
#
_cell.length_a   1.000
_cell.length_b   1.000
_cell.length_c   1.000
_cell.angle_alpha   90.00
_cell.angle_beta   90.00
_cell.angle_gamma   90.00
#
_symmetry.space_group_name_H-M   'P 1'
#
loop_
_entity.id
_entity.type
_entity.pdbx_description
1 polymer ?
#
loop_
_entity_poly.entity_id
_entity_poly.type
_entity_poly.pdbx_seq_one_letter_code
_entity_poly.pdbx_strand_id
1 'polypeptide(L)'
;MLFFLIPFSAKNNRISEVIDAPSVRELRILSWNIYMLPQAITLTDNAKRARCIGEFLRNGEFDIILFQEAFTAKNRSIIYKEIVDIYPYTYGPAKNNQFDIRLNSGLWVVSKIPLRWIDAIEFRNSAGFDAFARKGALMLEGELNRLRFQIVNTHFNAGKYNNVRILQSRQLRSELLDVYKKEGVVQI
;
A
#
# COMPACT_ATOMS: atom_id res chain seq x y z
N MET A 1 9.99 -76.73 32.17
CA MET A 1 10.67 -75.80 31.23
C MET A 1 9.83 -74.55 31.14
N LEU A 2 10.29 -73.49 31.79
CA LEU A 2 9.56 -72.23 32.01
C LEU A 2 9.94 -71.27 30.87
N PHE A 3 8.99 -70.79 30.07
CA PHE A 3 9.21 -69.70 29.12
C PHE A 3 8.45 -68.47 29.59
N PHE A 4 9.19 -67.43 29.96
CA PHE A 4 8.67 -66.07 30.13
C PHE A 4 8.65 -65.36 28.78
N LEU A 5 7.50 -64.83 28.38
CA LEU A 5 7.38 -63.84 27.31
C LEU A 5 7.34 -62.45 27.97
N ILE A 6 8.40 -61.67 27.79
CA ILE A 6 8.40 -60.23 28.09
C ILE A 6 7.91 -59.51 26.84
N PRO A 7 6.77 -58.80 26.86
CA PRO A 7 6.42 -57.91 25.76
C PRO A 7 7.31 -56.66 25.84
N PHE A 8 8.24 -56.55 24.88
CA PHE A 8 9.01 -55.33 24.67
C PHE A 8 8.11 -54.31 23.97
N SER A 9 7.45 -53.43 24.73
CA SER A 9 6.84 -52.21 24.20
C SER A 9 7.86 -51.08 24.33
N ALA A 10 8.67 -50.88 23.30
CA ALA A 10 9.44 -49.66 23.17
C ALA A 10 8.48 -48.52 22.82
N LYS A 11 7.96 -47.83 23.85
CA LYS A 11 7.36 -46.50 23.65
C LYS A 11 8.50 -45.58 23.21
N ASN A 12 8.56 -45.33 21.91
CA ASN A 12 9.42 -44.31 21.34
C ASN A 12 8.90 -42.95 21.79
N ASN A 13 9.42 -42.46 22.93
CA ASN A 13 9.16 -41.13 23.49
C ASN A 13 9.89 -40.04 22.67
N ARG A 14 9.77 -40.07 21.34
CA ARG A 14 10.03 -38.86 20.56
C ARG A 14 8.82 -37.98 20.70
N ILE A 15 8.88 -37.15 21.73
CA ILE A 15 8.17 -35.88 21.83
C ILE A 15 8.26 -35.24 20.45
N SER A 16 7.18 -35.33 19.68
CA SER A 16 6.93 -34.40 18.59
C SER A 16 6.60 -33.08 19.28
N GLU A 17 7.64 -32.33 19.63
CA GLU A 17 7.55 -30.87 19.69
C GLU A 17 7.15 -30.45 18.27
N VAL A 18 5.84 -30.43 18.04
CA VAL A 18 5.25 -29.54 17.06
C VAL A 18 5.54 -28.16 17.62
N ILE A 19 6.73 -27.65 17.31
CA ILE A 19 6.99 -26.22 17.36
C ILE A 19 5.92 -25.66 16.44
N ASP A 20 4.89 -25.05 17.02
CA ASP A 20 3.94 -24.20 16.30
C ASP A 20 4.81 -23.20 15.52
N ALA A 21 5.04 -23.50 14.25
CA ALA A 21 5.61 -22.53 13.34
C ALA A 21 4.66 -21.32 13.45
N PRO A 22 5.18 -20.12 13.79
CA PRO A 22 4.32 -18.96 13.94
C PRO A 22 3.49 -18.86 12.67
N SER A 23 2.16 -18.79 12.82
CA SER A 23 1.25 -18.75 11.68
C SER A 23 1.75 -17.67 10.74
N VAL A 24 2.16 -18.08 9.53
CA VAL A 24 2.74 -17.16 8.55
C VAL A 24 1.60 -16.27 8.07
N ARG A 25 1.39 -15.14 8.77
CA ARG A 25 0.40 -14.15 8.37
C ARG A 25 0.90 -13.45 7.11
N GLU A 26 0.15 -13.61 6.03
CA GLU A 26 0.38 -12.89 4.78
C GLU A 26 0.04 -11.40 4.93
N LEU A 27 0.85 -10.54 4.32
CA LEU A 27 0.57 -9.11 4.20
C LEU A 27 -0.45 -8.89 3.08
N ARG A 28 -1.64 -8.36 3.42
CA ARG A 28 -2.69 -8.10 2.43
C ARG A 28 -2.69 -6.64 2.02
N ILE A 29 -2.41 -6.36 0.75
CA ILE A 29 -2.33 -5.01 0.20
C ILE A 29 -3.45 -4.80 -0.82
N LEU A 30 -4.21 -3.72 -0.67
CA LEU A 30 -5.11 -3.23 -1.71
C LEU A 30 -4.47 -2.02 -2.40
N SER A 31 -4.30 -2.08 -3.72
CA SER A 31 -3.98 -0.88 -4.53
C SER A 31 -5.21 -0.49 -5.33
N TRP A 32 -5.66 0.76 -5.19
CA TRP A 32 -6.92 1.20 -5.78
C TRP A 32 -6.91 2.64 -6.29
N ASN A 33 -7.03 2.80 -7.60
CA ASN A 33 -7.40 4.07 -8.20
C ASN A 33 -8.91 4.31 -7.99
N ILE A 34 -9.25 5.29 -7.16
CA ILE A 34 -10.64 5.56 -6.73
C ILE A 34 -11.36 6.61 -7.59
N TYR A 35 -10.73 7.09 -8.66
CA TYR A 35 -11.31 8.02 -9.64
C TYR A 35 -12.03 9.21 -8.98
N MET A 36 -11.35 9.88 -8.04
CA MET A 36 -11.91 11.02 -7.30
C MET A 36 -11.43 12.36 -7.87
N LEU A 37 -11.59 12.50 -9.18
CA LEU A 37 -11.32 13.76 -9.88
C LEU A 37 -12.21 14.87 -9.31
N PRO A 38 -11.68 16.10 -9.13
CA PRO A 38 -12.46 17.26 -8.72
C PRO A 38 -13.76 17.44 -9.51
N GLN A 39 -14.82 17.95 -8.87
CA GLN A 39 -16.12 18.14 -9.51
C GLN A 39 -16.08 19.11 -10.70
N ALA A 40 -15.12 20.05 -10.69
CA ALA A 40 -14.88 20.94 -11.84
C ALA A 40 -14.40 20.19 -13.10
N ILE A 41 -13.87 18.96 -12.95
CA ILE A 41 -13.37 18.12 -14.04
C ILE A 41 -14.40 17.04 -14.40
N THR A 42 -15.12 16.48 -13.41
CA THR A 42 -16.15 15.46 -13.65
C THR A 42 -17.42 15.73 -12.84
N LEU A 43 -18.60 15.54 -13.42
CA LEU A 43 -19.89 15.64 -12.72
C LEU A 43 -20.19 14.42 -11.83
N THR A 44 -19.17 13.84 -11.19
CA THR A 44 -19.34 12.64 -10.37
C THR A 44 -19.69 12.96 -8.92
N ASP A 45 -20.59 12.16 -8.33
CA ASP A 45 -20.87 12.20 -6.89
C ASP A 45 -19.77 11.50 -6.08
N ASN A 46 -18.65 12.21 -5.97
CA ASN A 46 -17.50 11.76 -5.19
C ASN A 46 -17.82 11.55 -3.70
N ALA A 47 -18.82 12.23 -3.15
CA ALA A 47 -19.17 12.10 -1.74
C ALA A 47 -19.88 10.77 -1.49
N LYS A 48 -20.82 10.38 -2.35
CA LYS A 48 -21.44 9.05 -2.31
C LYS A 48 -20.40 7.96 -2.55
N ARG A 49 -19.54 8.12 -3.56
CA ARG A 49 -18.44 7.17 -3.83
C ARG A 49 -17.53 7.00 -2.60
N ALA A 50 -17.15 8.10 -1.96
CA ALA A 50 -16.31 8.08 -0.76
C ALA A 50 -16.94 7.31 0.40
N ARG A 51 -18.25 7.46 0.63
CA ARG A 51 -18.97 6.67 1.64
C ARG A 51 -18.96 5.17 1.31
N CYS A 52 -19.31 4.80 0.09
CA CYS A 52 -19.31 3.39 -0.33
C CYS A 52 -17.91 2.75 -0.25
N ILE A 53 -16.85 3.50 -0.56
CA ILE A 53 -15.47 3.05 -0.37
C ILE A 53 -15.19 2.81 1.12
N GLY A 54 -15.53 3.76 1.99
CA GLY A 54 -15.36 3.61 3.44
C GLY A 54 -16.09 2.38 4.00
N GLU A 55 -17.35 2.18 3.60
CA GLU A 55 -18.17 1.02 3.98
C GLU A 55 -17.56 -0.31 3.52
N PHE A 56 -17.08 -0.38 2.28
CA PHE A 56 -16.40 -1.57 1.75
C PHE A 56 -15.15 -1.90 2.56
N LEU A 57 -14.33 -0.89 2.86
CA LEU A 57 -13.05 -1.07 3.55
C LEU A 57 -13.20 -1.40 5.04
N ARG A 58 -14.29 -0.95 5.68
CA ARG A 58 -14.60 -1.29 7.07
C ARG A 58 -14.71 -2.80 7.29
N ASN A 59 -15.25 -3.51 6.30
CA ASN A 59 -15.40 -4.97 6.34
C ASN A 59 -14.26 -5.68 5.59
N GLY A 60 -13.24 -4.93 5.15
CA GLY A 60 -12.13 -5.45 4.36
C GLY A 60 -11.01 -6.06 5.21
N GLU A 61 -10.35 -7.06 4.65
CA GLU A 61 -9.28 -7.78 5.35
C GLU A 61 -7.86 -7.26 5.04
N PHE A 62 -7.75 -6.10 4.38
CA PHE A 62 -6.46 -5.53 3.96
C PHE A 62 -5.68 -4.94 5.14
N ASP A 63 -4.36 -4.98 5.09
CA ASP A 63 -3.46 -4.38 6.08
C ASP A 63 -3.00 -2.99 5.67
N ILE A 64 -2.81 -2.78 4.37
CA ILE A 64 -2.37 -1.52 3.77
C ILE A 64 -3.22 -1.27 2.53
N ILE A 65 -3.71 -0.04 2.40
CA ILE A 65 -4.47 0.41 1.24
C ILE A 65 -3.72 1.56 0.58
N LEU A 66 -3.36 1.39 -0.68
CA LEU A 66 -2.67 2.34 -1.53
C LEU A 66 -3.68 2.97 -2.50
N PHE A 67 -4.15 4.17 -2.20
CA PHE A 67 -5.05 4.89 -3.10
C PHE A 67 -4.30 5.68 -4.15
N GLN A 68 -4.84 5.73 -5.36
CA GLN A 68 -4.51 6.69 -6.41
C GLN A 68 -5.74 7.54 -6.76
N GLU A 69 -5.49 8.74 -7.31
CA GLU A 69 -6.53 9.74 -7.62
C GLU A 69 -7.36 10.23 -6.42
N ALA A 70 -6.84 10.08 -5.20
CA ALA A 70 -7.46 10.60 -3.98
C ALA A 70 -7.20 12.12 -3.81
N PHE A 71 -7.57 12.94 -4.79
CA PHE A 71 -7.09 14.34 -4.89
C PHE A 71 -7.63 15.28 -3.82
N THR A 72 -8.91 15.18 -3.44
CA THR A 72 -9.55 16.19 -2.56
C THR A 72 -9.54 15.78 -1.09
N ALA A 73 -9.22 16.73 -0.20
CA ALA A 73 -9.22 16.50 1.25
C ALA A 73 -10.61 16.14 1.79
N LYS A 74 -11.67 16.73 1.21
CA LYS A 74 -13.06 16.45 1.56
C LYS A 74 -13.39 14.97 1.38
N ASN A 75 -13.10 14.39 0.22
CA ASN A 75 -13.43 12.99 -0.06
C ASN A 75 -12.58 12.03 0.78
N ARG A 76 -11.28 12.33 0.95
CA ARG A 76 -10.41 11.56 1.85
C ARG A 76 -10.93 11.57 3.29
N SER A 77 -11.39 12.72 3.78
CA SER A 77 -11.98 12.82 5.12
C SER A 77 -13.26 11.99 5.27
N ILE A 78 -14.11 11.93 4.24
CA ILE A 78 -15.29 11.06 4.24
C ILE A 78 -14.88 9.59 4.35
N ILE A 79 -13.94 9.11 3.51
CA ILE A 79 -13.43 7.74 3.61
C ILE A 79 -12.84 7.47 4.99
N TYR A 80 -11.93 8.36 5.44
CA TYR A 80 -11.16 8.16 6.68
C TYR A 80 -12.05 8.07 7.92
N LYS A 81 -13.11 8.88 8.01
CA LYS A 81 -14.09 8.81 9.10
C LYS A 81 -14.74 7.44 9.23
N GLU A 82 -14.95 6.73 8.12
CA GLU A 82 -15.56 5.40 8.15
C GLU A 82 -14.60 4.30 8.63
N ILE A 83 -13.29 4.52 8.51
CA ILE A 83 -12.28 3.46 8.65
C ILE A 83 -11.19 3.74 9.70
N VAL A 84 -11.21 4.91 10.36
CA VAL A 84 -10.15 5.37 11.28
C VAL A 84 -9.88 4.38 12.42
N ASP A 85 -10.92 3.75 12.94
CA ASP A 85 -10.80 2.77 14.02
C ASP A 85 -10.05 1.49 13.60
N ILE A 86 -9.96 1.24 12.29
CA ILE A 86 -9.33 0.06 11.69
C ILE A 86 -7.97 0.42 11.07
N TYR A 87 -7.89 1.55 10.38
CA TYR A 87 -6.68 2.03 9.68
C TYR A 87 -6.21 3.39 10.25
N PRO A 88 -5.64 3.42 11.47
CA PRO A 88 -5.31 4.66 12.16
C PRO A 88 -4.08 5.38 11.57
N TYR A 89 -3.27 4.71 10.77
CA TYR A 89 -2.06 5.28 10.19
C TYR A 89 -2.33 5.81 8.79
N THR A 90 -1.94 7.05 8.52
CA THR A 90 -2.15 7.70 7.22
C THR A 90 -0.92 8.41 6.68
N TYR A 91 -0.71 8.32 5.37
CA TYR A 91 0.44 8.91 4.68
C TYR A 91 -0.01 9.58 3.39
N GLY A 92 0.50 10.79 3.16
CA GLY A 92 0.17 11.58 2.00
C GLY A 92 -1.31 11.99 1.92
N PRO A 93 -1.76 12.50 0.76
CA PRO A 93 -0.90 13.02 -0.29
C PRO A 93 -0.05 14.18 0.24
N ALA A 94 1.13 14.38 -0.33
CA ALA A 94 1.98 15.52 0.02
C ALA A 94 1.17 16.83 -0.11
N LYS A 95 1.29 17.73 0.86
CA LYS A 95 0.57 19.01 0.83
C LYS A 95 1.05 19.82 -0.38
N ASN A 96 0.10 20.28 -1.20
CA ASN A 96 0.41 21.26 -2.23
C ASN A 96 0.65 22.63 -1.60
N ASN A 97 1.50 23.43 -2.25
CA ASN A 97 1.58 24.84 -1.95
C ASN A 97 0.28 25.54 -2.35
N GLN A 98 -0.19 26.51 -1.57
CA GLN A 98 -1.51 27.14 -1.76
C GLN A 98 -1.62 27.94 -3.08
N PHE A 99 -0.49 28.23 -3.73
CA PHE A 99 -0.38 28.98 -4.99
C PHE A 99 -0.20 28.10 -6.23
N ASP A 100 -0.17 26.77 -6.10
CA ASP A 100 0.00 25.86 -7.23
C ASP A 100 -1.34 25.47 -7.86
N ILE A 101 -1.45 25.64 -9.18
CA ILE A 101 -2.63 25.28 -9.98
C ILE A 101 -2.74 23.77 -10.25
N ARG A 102 -1.66 23.01 -10.02
CA ARG A 102 -1.64 21.54 -10.25
C ARG A 102 -2.29 20.79 -9.09
N LEU A 103 -3.00 19.70 -9.41
CA LEU A 103 -3.49 18.76 -8.41
C LEU A 103 -2.32 18.07 -7.70
N ASN A 104 -2.51 17.71 -6.43
CA ASN A 104 -1.53 16.90 -5.71
C ASN A 104 -1.36 15.53 -6.38
N SER A 105 -0.44 14.71 -5.89
CA SER A 105 -0.17 13.39 -6.49
C SER A 105 -1.38 12.45 -6.48
N GLY A 106 -2.38 12.69 -5.63
CA GLY A 106 -3.51 11.80 -5.40
C GLY A 106 -3.11 10.47 -4.74
N LEU A 107 -1.85 10.33 -4.31
CA LEU A 107 -1.34 9.16 -3.62
C LEU A 107 -1.63 9.29 -2.13
N TRP A 108 -2.52 8.44 -1.64
CA TRP A 108 -2.90 8.41 -0.23
C TRP A 108 -2.81 6.98 0.28
N VAL A 109 -2.16 6.78 1.41
CA VAL A 109 -2.03 5.46 2.04
C VAL A 109 -2.70 5.48 3.40
N VAL A 110 -3.45 4.43 3.70
CA VAL A 110 -3.94 4.13 5.04
C VAL A 110 -3.52 2.72 5.43
N SER A 111 -3.25 2.49 6.71
CA SER A 111 -2.76 1.20 7.20
C SER A 111 -3.24 0.86 8.60
N LYS A 112 -3.39 -0.45 8.84
CA LYS A 112 -3.56 -1.07 10.17
C LYS A 112 -2.26 -1.09 10.97
N ILE A 113 -1.11 -1.11 10.28
CA ILE A 113 0.22 -1.20 10.89
C ILE A 113 1.00 0.10 10.68
N PRO A 114 1.87 0.49 11.63
CA PRO A 114 2.68 1.69 11.46
C PRO A 114 3.71 1.48 10.34
N LEU A 115 3.75 2.44 9.41
CA LEU A 115 4.76 2.53 8.37
C LEU A 115 5.64 3.78 8.59
N ARG A 116 6.88 3.70 8.13
CA ARG A 116 7.82 4.81 8.11
C ARG A 116 7.87 5.40 6.71
N TRP A 117 7.70 6.72 6.61
CA TRP A 117 7.93 7.43 5.35
C TRP A 117 9.41 7.33 4.97
N ILE A 118 9.70 6.84 3.76
CA ILE A 118 11.06 6.81 3.22
C ILE A 118 11.30 8.06 2.40
N ASP A 119 10.60 8.18 1.29
CA ASP A 119 10.73 9.30 0.37
C ASP A 119 9.54 9.35 -0.61
N ALA A 120 9.41 10.47 -1.33
CA ALA A 120 8.47 10.61 -2.44
C ALA A 120 9.07 11.43 -3.57
N ILE A 121 8.81 10.99 -4.81
CA ILE A 121 9.27 11.67 -6.02
C ILE A 121 8.07 12.15 -6.85
N GLU A 122 8.25 13.29 -7.52
CA GLU A 122 7.40 13.74 -8.61
C GLU A 122 8.06 13.36 -9.93
N PHE A 123 7.27 12.79 -10.85
CA PHE A 123 7.78 12.43 -12.16
C PHE A 123 8.04 13.68 -13.01
N ARG A 124 9.25 13.76 -13.59
CA ARG A 124 9.64 14.90 -14.44
C ARG A 124 8.96 14.91 -15.80
N ASN A 125 8.50 13.74 -16.25
CA ASN A 125 7.84 13.58 -17.53
C ASN A 125 6.34 13.34 -17.32
N SER A 126 5.51 14.09 -18.05
CA SER A 126 4.05 13.98 -18.04
C SER A 126 3.47 14.33 -19.41
N ALA A 127 2.29 13.82 -19.76
CA ALA A 127 1.62 14.12 -21.03
C ALA A 127 0.09 14.08 -20.92
N GLY A 128 -0.57 14.89 -21.74
CA GLY A 128 -2.04 15.02 -21.76
C GLY A 128 -2.57 15.67 -20.48
N PHE A 129 -3.79 15.29 -20.08
CA PHE A 129 -4.43 15.81 -18.86
C PHE A 129 -3.65 15.51 -17.58
N ASP A 130 -2.78 14.51 -17.58
CA ASP A 130 -1.96 14.17 -16.43
C ASP A 130 -0.88 15.20 -16.09
N ALA A 131 -0.53 16.10 -17.03
CA ALA A 131 0.39 17.20 -16.74
C ALA A 131 -0.18 18.20 -15.70
N PHE A 132 -1.50 18.18 -15.47
CA PHE A 132 -2.16 18.98 -14.46
C PHE A 132 -2.14 18.34 -13.05
N ALA A 133 -1.57 17.15 -12.90
CA ALA A 133 -1.40 16.47 -11.61
C ALA A 133 0.08 16.19 -11.33
N ARG A 134 0.48 16.30 -10.06
CA ARG A 134 1.86 16.01 -9.61
C ARG A 134 2.08 14.50 -9.46
N LYS A 135 1.92 13.76 -10.56
CA LYS A 135 2.10 12.30 -10.61
C LYS A 135 3.51 11.92 -10.16
N GLY A 136 3.62 10.77 -9.50
CA GLY A 136 4.85 10.41 -8.81
C GLY A 136 4.73 9.09 -8.09
N ALA A 137 5.59 8.91 -7.10
CA ALA A 137 5.62 7.73 -6.25
C ALA A 137 5.89 8.10 -4.79
N LEU A 138 5.32 7.34 -3.87
CA LEU A 138 5.50 7.42 -2.43
C LEU A 138 6.01 6.07 -1.93
N MET A 139 7.17 6.07 -1.28
CA MET A 139 7.77 4.87 -0.69
C MET A 139 7.63 4.89 0.84
N LEU A 140 7.12 3.80 1.38
CA LEU A 140 6.97 3.56 2.81
C LEU A 140 7.69 2.27 3.18
N GLU A 141 8.12 2.14 4.43
CA GLU A 141 8.72 0.91 4.96
C GLU A 141 7.93 0.44 6.19
N GLY A 142 7.63 -0.85 6.26
CA GLY A 142 6.92 -1.47 7.37
C GLY A 142 7.57 -2.78 7.79
N GLU A 143 7.01 -3.37 8.85
CA GLU A 143 7.45 -4.66 9.37
C GLU A 143 6.23 -5.53 9.68
N LEU A 144 6.26 -6.78 9.24
CA LEU A 144 5.27 -7.79 9.57
C LEU A 144 6.00 -9.08 9.94
N ASN A 145 5.72 -9.66 11.12
CA ASN A 145 6.36 -10.89 11.60
C ASN A 145 7.91 -10.81 11.59
N ARG A 146 8.49 -9.65 11.96
CA ARG A 146 9.94 -9.36 11.92
C ARG A 146 10.55 -9.30 10.51
N LEU A 147 9.73 -9.41 9.47
CA LEU A 147 10.14 -9.23 8.08
C LEU A 147 9.88 -7.78 7.68
N ARG A 148 10.94 -7.10 7.28
CA ARG A 148 10.87 -5.72 6.80
C ARG A 148 10.53 -5.71 5.32
N PHE A 149 9.64 -4.80 4.94
CA PHE A 149 9.27 -4.56 3.56
C PHE A 149 9.22 -3.07 3.28
N GLN A 150 9.47 -2.72 2.03
CA GLN A 150 9.26 -1.42 1.46
C GLN A 150 8.14 -1.54 0.44
N ILE A 151 7.25 -0.55 0.39
CA ILE A 151 6.09 -0.53 -0.50
C ILE A 151 6.03 0.80 -1.23
N VAL A 152 5.82 0.75 -2.54
CA VAL A 152 5.67 1.93 -3.38
C VAL A 152 4.23 2.10 -3.84
N ASN A 153 3.59 3.20 -3.43
CA ASN A 153 2.38 3.68 -4.07
C ASN A 153 2.76 4.60 -5.24
N THR A 154 2.31 4.31 -6.47
CA THR A 154 2.65 5.10 -7.65
C THR A 154 1.44 5.28 -8.56
N HIS A 155 1.45 6.34 -9.37
CA HIS A 155 0.47 6.53 -10.44
C HIS A 155 1.18 7.09 -11.68
N PHE A 156 1.38 6.23 -12.68
CA PHE A 156 2.00 6.61 -13.96
C PHE A 156 1.07 7.40 -14.87
N ASN A 157 1.63 7.94 -15.96
CA ASN A 157 0.87 8.61 -17.00
C ASN A 157 -0.13 7.66 -17.68
N ALA A 158 -1.37 8.09 -17.83
CA ALA A 158 -2.47 7.38 -18.47
C ALA A 158 -2.40 7.48 -20.00
N GLY A 159 -3.29 6.76 -20.68
CA GLY A 159 -3.48 6.83 -22.13
C GLY A 159 -2.32 6.26 -22.96
N LYS A 160 -2.14 6.80 -24.17
CA LYS A 160 -1.24 6.25 -25.19
C LYS A 160 0.25 6.60 -25.04
N TYR A 161 0.65 7.28 -23.96
CA TYR A 161 2.00 7.83 -23.78
C TYR A 161 3.00 6.81 -23.21
N ASN A 162 3.27 5.71 -23.95
CA ASN A 162 4.19 4.65 -23.52
C ASN A 162 5.60 5.17 -23.20
N ASN A 163 6.16 6.05 -24.03
CA ASN A 163 7.50 6.60 -23.80
C ASN A 163 7.60 7.38 -22.49
N VAL A 164 6.55 8.13 -22.14
CA VAL A 164 6.48 8.83 -20.85
C VAL A 164 6.49 7.83 -19.71
N ARG A 165 5.69 6.76 -19.78
CA ARG A 165 5.70 5.70 -18.75
C ARG A 165 7.06 5.03 -18.61
N ILE A 166 7.77 4.78 -19.72
CA ILE A 166 9.14 4.23 -19.66
C ILE A 166 10.07 5.17 -18.90
N LEU A 167 10.02 6.47 -19.18
CA LEU A 167 10.84 7.47 -18.48
C LEU A 167 10.46 7.56 -17.00
N GLN A 168 9.18 7.52 -16.67
CA GLN A 168 8.70 7.51 -15.28
C GLN A 168 9.14 6.24 -14.54
N SER A 169 9.03 5.05 -15.15
CA SER A 169 9.50 3.80 -14.56
C SER A 169 11.01 3.78 -14.34
N ARG A 170 11.78 4.37 -15.26
CA ARG A 170 13.23 4.54 -15.09
C ARG A 170 13.54 5.47 -13.92
N GLN A 171 12.85 6.61 -13.83
CA GLN A 171 13.01 7.54 -12.72
C GLN A 171 12.64 6.89 -11.37
N LEU A 172 11.51 6.17 -11.32
CA LEU A 172 11.10 5.42 -10.13
C LEU A 172 12.19 4.45 -9.67
N ARG A 173 12.77 3.71 -10.61
CA ARG A 173 13.86 2.78 -10.31
C ARG A 173 15.09 3.52 -9.78
N SER A 174 15.61 4.48 -10.53
CA SER A 174 16.91 5.09 -10.26
C SER A 174 16.92 6.02 -9.04
N GLU A 175 15.77 6.62 -8.69
CA GLU A 175 15.69 7.63 -7.62
C GLU A 175 15.01 7.13 -6.35
N LEU A 176 14.31 6.00 -6.42
CA LEU A 176 13.57 5.47 -5.29
C LEU A 176 13.97 4.02 -4.99
N LEU A 177 13.76 3.10 -5.93
CA LEU A 177 13.99 1.68 -5.68
C LEU A 177 15.47 1.38 -5.42
N ASP A 178 16.35 1.79 -6.33
CA ASP A 178 17.78 1.47 -6.25
C ASP A 178 18.46 2.27 -5.12
N VAL A 179 18.01 3.50 -4.84
CA VAL A 179 18.53 4.37 -3.77
C VAL A 179 18.25 3.78 -2.38
N TYR A 180 17.05 3.25 -2.17
CA TYR A 180 16.60 2.78 -0.86
C TYR A 180 16.62 1.25 -0.70
N LYS A 181 17.16 0.53 -1.68
CA LYS A 181 17.32 -0.92 -1.63
C LYS A 181 18.21 -1.31 -0.44
N LYS A 182 17.76 -2.29 0.34
CA LYS A 182 18.47 -2.83 1.51
C LYS A 182 18.48 -4.35 1.44
N GLU A 183 19.58 -4.95 1.89
CA GLU A 183 19.64 -6.40 2.07
C GLU A 183 18.63 -6.86 3.12
N GLY A 184 17.94 -7.97 2.87
CA GLY A 184 16.93 -8.52 3.77
C GLY A 184 15.63 -7.70 3.88
N VAL A 185 15.43 -6.69 3.03
CA VAL A 185 14.18 -5.90 2.95
C VAL A 185 13.56 -6.09 1.58
N VAL A 186 12.34 -6.64 1.53
CA VAL A 186 11.62 -6.84 0.26
C VAL A 186 11.07 -5.50 -0.25
N GLN A 187 11.13 -5.26 -1.56
CA GLN A 187 10.48 -4.12 -2.20
C GLN A 187 9.24 -4.59 -2.97
N ILE A 188 8.11 -3.93 -2.73
CA ILE A 188 6.77 -4.19 -3.32
C ILE A 188 6.33 -2.98 -4.12
#